data_AF-A0A0C2XQB8-F1
#
_entry.id   AF-A0A0C2XQB8-F1
#
_cell.length_a   1.000
_cell.length_b   1.000
_cell.length_c   1.000
_cell.angle_alpha   90.00
_cell.angle_beta   90.00
_cell.angle_gamma   90.00
#
_symmetry.space_group_name_H-M   'P 1'
#
loop_
_entity.id
_entity.type
_entity.pdbx_description
1 polymer ?
#
loop_
_entity_poly.entity_id
_entity_poly.type
_entity_poly.pdbx_seq_one_letter_code
_entity_poly.pdbx_strand_id
1 'polypeptide(L)'
;MYQGQAPVSNNEKANNGAGANNSATTSAVPTPVATSAASTPSAAAGNLQSFSGALGGITAPVVTALGSGEFQVQGNASFKNQKNAVVRSCDVQNNQCANAANASGNKDGFTVSACNAQKAQCIAAAN
;
A
#
# COMPACT_ATOMS: atom_id res chain seq x y z
N MET A 1 37.69 29.63 21.88
CA MET A 1 37.61 30.57 20.73
C MET A 1 36.43 30.18 19.85
N TYR A 2 35.47 31.11 19.66
CA TYR A 2 34.31 31.13 18.74
C TYR A 2 33.24 30.00 18.87
N GLN A 3 31.99 30.19 19.35
CA GLN A 3 30.86 31.10 19.03
C GLN A 3 30.25 30.94 17.62
N GLY A 4 28.92 30.77 17.58
CA GLY A 4 28.02 31.06 16.43
C GLY A 4 27.95 29.97 15.35
N GLN A 5 26.84 29.63 14.71
CA GLN A 5 25.64 30.41 14.39
C GLN A 5 24.47 29.46 14.01
N ALA A 6 23.24 29.98 14.11
CA ALA A 6 21.94 29.35 13.90
C ALA A 6 21.53 29.23 12.38
N PRO A 7 20.26 28.90 12.03
CA PRO A 7 19.83 28.10 10.87
C PRO A 7 19.75 28.86 9.54
N VAL A 8 19.70 28.13 8.42
CA VAL A 8 19.28 28.69 7.12
C VAL A 8 17.95 28.12 6.66
N SER A 9 17.10 29.07 6.28
CA SER A 9 15.69 28.98 5.94
C SER A 9 15.38 28.36 4.57
N ASN A 10 14.15 27.86 4.52
CA ASN A 10 13.28 27.59 3.38
C ASN A 10 13.21 28.70 2.30
N ASN A 11 12.86 28.27 1.07
CA ASN A 11 12.09 28.99 0.03
C ASN A 11 12.87 30.15 -0.68
N GLU A 12 12.84 30.43 -1.98
CA GLU A 12 11.74 30.46 -2.97
C GLU A 12 12.28 30.46 -4.43
N LYS A 13 11.60 29.68 -5.28
CA LYS A 13 11.09 29.94 -6.66
C LYS A 13 11.93 30.65 -7.76
N ALA A 14 11.81 30.03 -8.95
CA ALA A 14 11.82 30.56 -10.34
C ALA A 14 13.22 30.68 -11.01
N ASN A 15 13.43 30.39 -12.31
CA ASN A 15 12.60 30.62 -13.49
C ASN A 15 12.95 29.70 -14.69
N ASN A 16 11.95 29.57 -15.56
CA ASN A 16 12.00 29.09 -16.94
C ASN A 16 13.06 29.81 -17.80
N GLY A 17 13.75 29.06 -18.67
CA GLY A 17 14.57 29.58 -19.76
C GLY A 17 14.34 28.76 -21.02
N ALA A 18 13.66 29.35 -22.00
CA ALA A 18 13.42 28.82 -23.33
C ALA A 18 14.63 29.04 -24.26
N GLY A 19 14.82 28.16 -25.25
CA GLY A 19 15.78 28.37 -26.35
C GLY A 19 15.87 27.16 -27.28
N ALA A 20 15.13 27.22 -28.40
CA ALA A 20 15.09 26.25 -29.50
C ALA A 20 16.27 26.48 -30.50
N ASN A 21 16.64 25.66 -31.50
CA ASN A 21 15.93 24.85 -32.50
C ASN A 21 16.91 23.92 -33.26
N ASN A 22 16.38 22.79 -33.79
CA ASN A 22 16.64 22.05 -35.08
C ASN A 22 18.09 21.80 -35.61
N SER A 23 18.44 20.67 -36.26
CA SER A 23 17.72 19.91 -37.31
C SER A 23 18.44 18.59 -37.70
N ALA A 24 17.69 17.66 -38.32
CA ALA A 24 18.06 16.51 -39.21
C ALA A 24 17.39 15.18 -38.77
N THR A 25 16.12 14.92 -39.08
CA THR A 25 15.56 14.28 -40.31
C THR A 25 16.10 12.88 -40.65
N THR A 26 15.34 11.83 -40.35
CA THR A 26 14.94 10.82 -41.36
C THR A 26 13.73 10.01 -40.88
N SER A 27 12.94 9.60 -41.85
CA SER A 27 11.53 9.22 -41.81
C SER A 27 11.27 7.78 -41.37
N ALA A 28 10.20 7.55 -40.61
CA ALA A 28 9.40 6.33 -40.71
C ALA A 28 7.95 6.58 -40.25
N VAL A 29 7.02 6.00 -41.01
CA VAL A 29 5.56 6.14 -41.11
C VAL A 29 4.77 5.98 -39.79
N PRO A 30 3.66 6.73 -39.55
CA PRO A 30 2.68 6.36 -38.53
C PRO A 30 1.72 5.28 -39.08
N THR A 31 1.79 4.06 -38.54
CA THR A 31 0.76 3.03 -38.71
C THR A 31 -0.40 3.30 -37.73
N PRO A 32 -1.66 3.44 -38.20
CA PRO A 32 -2.83 3.46 -37.33
C PRO A 32 -3.42 2.05 -37.23
N VAL A 33 -3.36 1.43 -36.04
CA VAL A 33 -4.26 0.42 -35.42
C VAL A 33 -3.48 -0.18 -34.23
N ALA A 34 -4.03 -0.42 -33.05
CA ALA A 34 -5.38 -0.81 -32.70
C ALA A 34 -5.84 -0.12 -31.42
N THR A 35 -7.14 0.15 -31.34
CA THR A 35 -7.89 0.27 -30.10
C THR A 35 -7.61 -0.98 -29.28
N SER A 36 -6.68 -0.90 -28.33
CA SER A 36 -6.58 -1.87 -27.25
C SER A 36 -7.91 -1.82 -26.53
N ALA A 37 -8.65 -2.92 -26.69
CA ALA A 37 -9.96 -3.15 -26.12
C ALA A 37 -10.01 -2.54 -24.72
N ALA A 38 -11.06 -1.75 -24.48
CA ALA A 38 -11.46 -1.44 -23.12
C ALA A 38 -11.54 -2.78 -22.40
N SER A 39 -10.55 -3.04 -21.55
CA SER A 39 -10.63 -4.07 -20.54
C SER A 39 -11.90 -3.72 -19.80
N THR A 40 -12.96 -4.49 -20.04
CA THR A 40 -14.11 -4.52 -19.14
C THR A 40 -13.53 -4.47 -17.74
N PRO A 41 -13.94 -3.52 -16.87
CA PRO A 41 -13.48 -3.57 -15.50
C PRO A 41 -13.87 -4.95 -14.99
N SER A 42 -12.89 -5.85 -14.93
CA SER A 42 -13.03 -7.13 -14.26
C SER A 42 -13.45 -6.71 -12.88
N ALA A 43 -14.72 -6.98 -12.54
CA ALA A 43 -15.42 -6.44 -11.38
C ALA A 43 -14.39 -6.27 -10.28
N ALA A 44 -14.04 -5.01 -9.96
CA ALA A 44 -12.94 -4.73 -9.04
C ALA A 44 -13.24 -5.59 -7.82
N ALA A 45 -12.47 -6.66 -7.65
CA ALA A 45 -12.74 -7.63 -6.60
C ALA A 45 -12.59 -6.82 -5.33
N GLY A 46 -13.72 -6.51 -4.69
CA GLY A 46 -13.74 -5.69 -3.48
C GLY A 46 -12.83 -6.32 -2.43
N ASN A 47 -12.44 -5.54 -1.43
CA ASN A 47 -11.63 -6.06 -0.35
C ASN A 47 -12.32 -7.27 0.31
N LEU A 48 -11.69 -8.45 0.20
CA LEU A 48 -12.17 -9.70 0.79
C LEU A 48 -11.82 -9.82 2.28
N GLN A 49 -10.99 -8.90 2.80
CA GLN A 49 -10.78 -8.77 4.24
C GLN A 49 -11.90 -7.93 4.86
N SER A 50 -12.90 -8.59 5.44
CA SER A 50 -14.08 -7.97 6.05
C SER A 50 -13.86 -7.44 7.47
N PHE A 51 -12.79 -7.87 8.15
CA PHE A 51 -12.45 -7.37 9.48
C PHE A 51 -11.92 -5.93 9.40
N SER A 52 -12.60 -5.01 10.08
CA SER A 52 -12.29 -3.57 10.07
C SER A 52 -11.66 -3.05 11.36
N GLY A 53 -11.47 -3.90 12.38
CA GLY A 53 -10.82 -3.50 13.62
C GLY A 53 -9.40 -2.97 13.37
N ALA A 54 -9.03 -1.90 14.07
CA ALA A 54 -7.79 -1.15 13.82
C ALA A 54 -7.18 -0.56 15.10
N LEU A 55 -6.84 -1.41 16.07
CA LEU A 55 -6.13 -1.00 17.29
C LEU A 55 -4.83 -0.26 16.91
N GLY A 56 -4.62 0.90 17.53
CA GLY A 56 -3.49 1.78 17.19
C GLY A 56 -3.56 2.37 15.77
N GLY A 57 -4.72 2.35 15.12
CA GLY A 57 -4.90 2.83 13.74
C GLY A 57 -4.38 1.86 12.66
N ILE A 58 -4.00 0.64 13.04
CA ILE A 58 -3.40 -0.33 12.11
C ILE A 58 -4.48 -1.24 11.52
N THR A 59 -4.78 -1.06 10.23
CA THR A 59 -5.74 -1.88 9.49
C THR A 59 -5.08 -3.09 8.82
N ALA A 60 -5.85 -4.14 8.58
CA ALA A 60 -5.39 -5.30 7.84
C ALA A 60 -5.23 -4.94 6.35
N PRO A 61 -4.19 -5.46 5.66
CA PRO A 61 -4.04 -5.22 4.23
C PRO A 61 -5.24 -5.74 3.43
N VAL A 62 -5.56 -5.04 2.35
CA VAL A 62 -6.62 -5.46 1.43
C VAL A 62 -6.28 -6.83 0.84
N VAL A 63 -7.31 -7.67 0.71
CA VAL A 63 -7.23 -8.93 -0.03
C VAL A 63 -8.10 -8.81 -1.28
N THR A 64 -7.54 -9.11 -2.44
CA THR A 64 -8.25 -9.04 -3.73
C THR A 64 -8.20 -10.39 -4.44
N ALA A 65 -9.32 -10.78 -5.07
CA ALA A 65 -9.31 -11.91 -5.99
C ALA A 65 -8.67 -11.49 -7.32
N LEU A 66 -7.79 -12.34 -7.83
CA LEU A 66 -7.17 -12.24 -9.14
C LEU A 66 -7.97 -13.10 -10.13
N GLY A 67 -7.95 -12.73 -11.41
CA GLY A 67 -8.64 -13.47 -12.48
C GLY A 67 -8.11 -14.90 -12.71
N SER A 68 -6.97 -15.27 -12.12
CA SER A 68 -6.33 -16.59 -12.21
C SER A 68 -6.79 -17.59 -11.14
N GLY A 69 -7.78 -17.24 -10.31
CA GLY A 69 -8.18 -18.04 -9.14
C GLY A 69 -7.20 -17.92 -7.97
N GLU A 70 -6.39 -16.87 -7.97
CA GLU A 70 -5.49 -16.50 -6.87
C GLU A 70 -6.05 -15.35 -6.06
N PHE A 71 -5.55 -15.19 -4.84
CA PHE A 71 -5.93 -14.14 -3.91
C PHE A 71 -4.67 -13.39 -3.48
N GLN A 72 -4.59 -12.11 -3.81
CA GLN A 72 -3.44 -11.28 -3.49
C GLN A 72 -3.71 -10.51 -2.19
N VAL A 73 -2.78 -10.61 -1.24
CA VAL A 73 -2.72 -9.72 -0.07
C VAL A 73 -1.89 -8.50 -0.45
N GLN A 74 -2.45 -7.29 -0.37
CA GLN A 74 -1.78 -6.07 -0.84
C GLN A 74 -0.39 -5.90 -0.19
N GLY A 75 0.63 -5.72 -1.02
CA GLY A 75 2.02 -5.58 -0.57
C GLY A 75 2.64 -6.87 0.01
N ASN A 76 2.05 -8.03 -0.24
CA ASN A 76 2.52 -9.32 0.25
C ASN A 76 2.44 -10.43 -0.82
N ALA A 77 2.20 -11.68 -0.44
CA ALA A 77 2.10 -12.82 -1.35
C ALA A 77 0.69 -13.04 -1.93
N SER A 78 0.64 -13.80 -3.02
CA SER A 78 -0.59 -14.40 -3.57
C SER A 78 -0.79 -15.82 -3.06
N PHE A 79 -2.06 -16.22 -2.92
CA PHE A 79 -2.47 -17.52 -2.39
C PHE A 79 -3.52 -18.17 -3.29
N LYS A 80 -3.54 -19.51 -3.36
CA LYS A 80 -4.58 -20.27 -4.08
C LYS A 80 -5.89 -20.44 -3.28
N ASN A 81 -5.90 -20.04 -2.02
CA ASN A 81 -7.04 -20.19 -1.12
C ASN A 81 -7.37 -18.84 -0.47
N GLN A 82 -8.63 -18.42 -0.59
CA GLN A 82 -9.11 -17.13 -0.06
C GLN A 82 -8.85 -17.02 1.44
N LYS A 83 -9.29 -18.02 2.22
CA LYS A 83 -9.14 -18.04 3.67
C LYS A 83 -7.67 -17.90 4.08
N ASN A 84 -6.74 -18.56 3.38
CA ASN A 84 -5.31 -18.40 3.66
C ASN A 84 -4.81 -16.98 3.38
N ALA A 85 -5.27 -16.33 2.31
CA ALA A 85 -4.94 -14.92 2.05
C ALA A 85 -5.48 -13.99 3.14
N VAL A 86 -6.72 -14.21 3.58
CA VAL A 86 -7.36 -13.43 4.64
C VAL A 86 -6.64 -13.62 5.98
N VAL A 87 -6.29 -14.86 6.35
CA VAL A 87 -5.47 -15.15 7.55
C VAL A 87 -4.11 -14.46 7.45
N ARG A 88 -3.44 -14.52 6.29
CA ARG A 88 -2.17 -13.82 6.09
C ARG A 88 -2.31 -12.31 6.26
N SER A 89 -3.40 -11.71 5.78
CA SER A 89 -3.72 -10.30 6.00
C SER A 89 -3.85 -9.97 7.50
N CYS A 90 -4.53 -10.83 8.29
CA CYS A 90 -4.58 -10.71 9.75
C CYS A 90 -3.20 -10.81 10.41
N ASP A 91 -2.33 -11.70 9.94
CA ASP A 91 -0.94 -11.80 10.44
C ASP A 91 -0.13 -10.54 10.15
N VAL A 92 -0.26 -9.96 8.95
CA VAL A 92 0.40 -8.70 8.62
C VAL A 92 -0.08 -7.59 9.54
N GLN A 93 -1.40 -7.47 9.75
CA GLN A 93 -1.97 -6.50 10.67
C GLN A 93 -1.38 -6.65 12.08
N ASN A 94 -1.34 -7.88 12.59
CA ASN A 94 -0.82 -8.16 13.92
C ASN A 94 0.64 -7.75 14.07
N ASN A 95 1.48 -8.07 13.10
CA ASN A 95 2.89 -7.71 13.15
C ASN A 95 3.07 -6.18 13.16
N GLN A 96 2.33 -5.47 12.32
CA GLN A 96 2.37 -4.00 12.29
C GLN A 96 1.84 -3.40 13.60
N CYS A 97 0.74 -3.94 14.13
CA CYS A 97 0.16 -3.55 15.41
C CYS A 97 1.16 -3.77 16.56
N ALA A 98 1.75 -4.95 16.64
CA ALA A 98 2.70 -5.32 17.69
C ALA A 98 3.96 -4.46 17.63
N ASN A 99 4.48 -4.17 16.44
CA ASN A 99 5.61 -3.27 16.25
C ASN A 99 5.28 -1.85 16.74
N ALA A 100 4.11 -1.33 16.40
CA ALA A 100 3.66 -0.02 16.85
C ALA A 100 3.40 0.01 18.38
N ALA A 101 2.81 -1.05 18.95
CA ALA A 101 2.61 -1.18 20.39
C ALA A 101 3.96 -1.17 21.14
N ASN A 102 4.93 -1.95 20.65
CA ASN A 102 6.30 -1.97 21.19
C ASN A 102 6.96 -0.58 21.10
N ALA A 103 6.87 0.09 19.95
CA ALA A 103 7.41 1.44 19.78
C ALA A 103 6.73 2.47 20.71
N SER A 104 5.46 2.25 21.04
CA SER A 104 4.71 3.09 21.98
C SER A 104 5.03 2.80 23.45
N GLY A 105 5.74 1.71 23.77
CA GLY A 105 6.00 1.28 25.15
C GLY A 105 4.86 0.53 25.83
N ASN A 106 3.96 -0.10 25.06
CA ASN A 106 2.90 -0.98 25.55
C ASN A 106 2.01 -0.37 26.64
N LYS A 107 1.51 0.85 26.43
CA LYS A 107 0.72 1.61 27.41
C LYS A 107 -0.71 1.89 26.94
N ASP A 108 -1.55 2.31 27.88
CA ASP A 108 -2.92 2.76 27.61
C ASP A 108 -3.79 1.73 26.87
N GLY A 109 -3.58 0.44 27.16
CA GLY A 109 -4.27 -0.67 26.50
C GLY A 109 -3.74 -1.01 25.11
N PHE A 110 -2.89 -0.18 24.50
CA PHE A 110 -2.22 -0.49 23.24
C PHE A 110 -0.99 -1.36 23.49
N THR A 111 -1.23 -2.67 23.59
CA THR A 111 -0.20 -3.67 23.92
C THR A 111 -0.13 -4.75 22.84
N VAL A 112 1.00 -5.46 22.78
CA VAL A 112 1.13 -6.66 21.92
C VAL A 112 0.06 -7.71 22.24
N SER A 113 -0.33 -7.85 23.51
CA SER A 113 -1.41 -8.77 23.90
C SER A 113 -2.75 -8.36 23.28
N ALA A 114 -3.07 -7.06 23.31
CA ALA A 114 -4.28 -6.54 22.67
C ALA A 114 -4.23 -6.68 21.12
N CYS A 115 -3.05 -6.51 20.50
CA CYS A 115 -2.86 -6.82 19.08
C CYS A 115 -3.13 -8.30 18.76
N ASN A 116 -2.63 -9.22 19.59
CA ASN A 116 -2.89 -10.65 19.42
C ASN A 116 -4.38 -11.00 19.61
N ALA A 117 -5.07 -10.34 20.54
CA ALA A 117 -6.52 -10.49 20.70
C ALA A 117 -7.27 -10.00 19.45
N GLN A 118 -6.89 -8.85 18.90
CA GLN A 118 -7.42 -8.36 17.62
C GLN A 118 -7.17 -9.35 16.48
N LYS A 119 -5.96 -9.94 16.39
CA LYS A 119 -5.64 -10.96 15.39
C LYS A 119 -6.59 -12.16 15.49
N ALA A 120 -6.88 -12.64 16.70
CA ALA A 120 -7.81 -13.73 16.90
C ALA A 120 -9.21 -13.39 16.38
N GLN A 121 -9.69 -12.17 16.61
CA GLN A 121 -10.96 -11.69 16.06
C GLN A 121 -10.94 -11.58 14.52
N CYS A 122 -9.83 -11.09 13.96
CA CYS A 122 -9.63 -11.02 12.51
C CYS A 122 -9.67 -12.42 11.86
N ILE A 123 -8.98 -13.40 12.44
CA ILE A 123 -8.97 -14.79 11.95
C ILE A 123 -10.34 -15.45 12.11
N ALA A 124 -11.06 -15.18 13.21
CA ALA A 124 -12.42 -15.68 13.39
C ALA A 124 -13.40 -15.16 12.34
N ALA A 125 -13.14 -13.96 11.78
CA ALA A 125 -13.90 -13.39 10.68
C ALA A 125 -13.48 -13.89 9.29
N ALA A 126 -12.45 -14.75 9.18
CA ALA A 126 -11.97 -15.26 7.90
C ALA A 126 -12.88 -16.38 7.38
N ASN A 127 -13.62 -16.08 6.30
CA ASN A 127 -14.54 -16.98 5.60
C ASN A 127 -13.92 -17.58 4.33
#